data_AF-A0A1F7WAU0-F1
#
_entry.id   AF-A0A1F7WAU0-F1
#
_cell.length_a   1.000
_cell.length_b   1.000
_cell.length_c   1.000
_cell.angle_alpha   90.00
_cell.angle_beta   90.00
_cell.angle_gamma   90.00
#
_symmetry.space_group_name_H-M   'P 1'
#
loop_
_entity.id
_entity.type
_entity.pdbx_description
1 polymer ?
#
loop_
_entity_poly.entity_id
_entity_poly.type
_entity_poly.pdbx_seq_one_letter_code
_entity_poly.pdbx_strand_id
1 'polypeptide(L)'
;FSTQLQSLENILKNPKHRGILGEYWLESLLGQVLAPGQYEMQYDLGMDETTGQKLIPDAVIHIKEMLIPIDSKFSLENYNKISNEQDAELREQLEKEFKSDVKKRIDETSKYIRPDKGTTNFAFMFIPAEGVYHNLINSSVGAVKVNARNLIEYAFEKGVMIVAPTSFFAYLQTVILGLKALQIEDSVKDIQLQAEALVKHMKAYEDYHNKLGKNLETTVRAFNASTGELKKVDKDVFRITQGAAGKILEPIEIELGSQMLDE
;
A
#
# COMPACT_ATOMS: atom_id res chain seq x y z
N PHE A 1 -6.22 -26.40 29.93
CA PHE A 1 -4.80 -26.22 29.58
C PHE A 1 -4.10 -27.53 29.26
N SER A 2 -3.89 -28.47 30.19
CA SER A 2 -3.23 -29.77 29.91
C SER A 2 -3.98 -30.62 28.85
N THR A 3 -5.32 -30.63 28.88
CA THR A 3 -6.16 -31.33 27.89
C THR A 3 -6.21 -30.66 26.51
N GLN A 4 -6.07 -29.34 26.43
CA GLN A 4 -5.95 -28.61 25.15
C GLN A 4 -4.56 -28.79 24.53
N LEU A 5 -3.51 -28.86 25.35
CA LEU A 5 -2.17 -29.21 24.89
C LEU A 5 -2.11 -30.67 24.42
N GLN A 6 -2.74 -31.62 25.13
CA GLN A 6 -2.88 -33.01 24.68
C GLN A 6 -3.76 -33.15 23.43
N SER A 7 -4.79 -32.31 23.24
CA SER A 7 -5.58 -32.32 22.01
C SER A 7 -4.77 -31.78 20.83
N LEU A 8 -3.99 -30.70 21.02
CA LEU A 8 -3.01 -30.22 20.04
C LEU A 8 -1.97 -31.30 19.71
N GLU A 9 -1.41 -31.98 20.72
CA GLU A 9 -0.44 -33.06 20.56
C GLU A 9 -1.01 -34.27 19.78
N ASN A 10 -2.30 -34.60 19.99
CA ASN A 10 -2.98 -35.67 19.28
C ASN A 10 -3.43 -35.27 17.86
N ILE A 11 -3.76 -34.00 17.62
CA ILE A 11 -4.01 -33.44 16.27
C ILE A 11 -2.70 -33.45 15.46
N LEU A 12 -1.56 -33.16 16.10
CA LEU A 12 -0.23 -33.20 15.49
C LEU A 12 0.26 -34.61 15.12
N LYS A 13 -0.41 -35.70 15.54
CA LYS A 13 -0.02 -37.08 15.18
C LYS A 13 -0.52 -37.53 13.80
N ASN A 14 -1.60 -36.94 13.28
CA ASN A 14 -2.18 -37.34 12.00
C ASN A 14 -1.68 -36.46 10.83
N PRO A 15 -1.10 -37.03 9.75
CA PRO A 15 -0.63 -36.27 8.59
C PRO A 15 -1.66 -35.32 7.98
N LYS A 16 -2.94 -35.72 7.90
CA LYS A 16 -4.03 -34.86 7.38
C LYS A 16 -4.29 -33.65 8.28
N HIS A 17 -4.30 -33.87 9.59
CA HIS A 17 -4.54 -32.80 10.54
C HIS A 17 -3.35 -31.82 10.63
N ARG A 18 -2.11 -32.26 10.35
CA ARG A 18 -0.95 -31.38 10.25
C ARG A 18 -1.01 -30.46 9.02
N GLY A 19 -1.45 -30.95 7.87
CA GLY A 19 -1.66 -30.11 6.67
C GLY A 19 -2.68 -29.00 6.94
N ILE A 20 -3.82 -29.36 7.56
CA ILE A 20 -4.85 -28.42 8.01
C ILE A 20 -4.30 -27.40 9.02
N LEU A 21 -3.41 -27.83 9.93
CA LEU A 21 -2.76 -26.89 10.85
C LEU A 21 -1.80 -25.93 10.15
N GLY A 22 -1.06 -26.38 9.13
CA GLY A 22 -0.18 -25.52 8.33
C GLY A 22 -0.95 -24.42 7.61
N GLU A 23 -2.05 -24.80 6.95
CA GLU A 23 -2.98 -23.86 6.31
C GLU A 23 -3.63 -22.92 7.34
N TYR A 24 -4.02 -23.43 8.50
CA TYR A 24 -4.55 -22.60 9.60
C TYR A 24 -3.53 -21.58 10.12
N TRP A 25 -2.26 -21.97 10.28
CA TRP A 25 -1.19 -21.04 10.68
C TRP A 25 -0.96 -19.97 9.61
N LEU A 26 -0.97 -20.36 8.33
CA LEU A 26 -0.86 -19.44 7.21
C LEU A 26 -2.02 -18.44 7.22
N GLU A 27 -3.26 -18.92 7.26
CA GLU A 27 -4.47 -18.09 7.28
C GLU A 27 -4.50 -17.17 8.50
N SER A 28 -4.11 -17.68 9.68
CA SER A 28 -4.03 -16.88 10.92
C SER A 28 -3.00 -15.75 10.80
N LEU A 29 -1.82 -16.03 10.25
CA LEU A 29 -0.79 -15.01 10.05
C LEU A 29 -1.22 -13.96 9.02
N LEU A 30 -1.82 -14.40 7.92
CA LEU A 30 -2.37 -13.49 6.90
C LEU A 30 -3.45 -12.60 7.51
N GLY A 31 -4.43 -13.17 8.21
CA GLY A 31 -5.55 -12.43 8.81
C GLY A 31 -5.15 -11.52 9.97
N GLN A 32 -4.02 -11.78 10.65
CA GLN A 32 -3.50 -10.88 11.69
C GLN A 32 -2.84 -9.63 11.10
N VAL A 33 -2.25 -9.76 9.91
CA VAL A 33 -1.37 -8.74 9.32
C VAL A 33 -2.11 -7.95 8.24
N LEU A 34 -2.81 -8.65 7.35
CA LEU A 34 -3.51 -8.10 6.19
C LEU A 34 -4.99 -7.85 6.49
N ALA A 35 -5.54 -6.80 5.90
CA ALA A 35 -6.97 -6.51 5.98
C ALA A 35 -7.79 -7.50 5.15
N PRO A 36 -9.09 -7.70 5.47
CA PRO A 36 -9.98 -8.51 4.66
C PRO A 36 -9.95 -8.07 3.18
N GLY A 37 -9.84 -9.03 2.26
CA GLY A 37 -9.73 -8.78 0.81
C GLY A 37 -8.32 -8.48 0.30
N GLN A 38 -7.31 -8.36 1.18
CA GLN A 38 -5.91 -8.26 0.75
C GLN A 38 -5.23 -9.62 0.57
N TYR A 39 -5.92 -10.70 0.91
CA TYR A 39 -5.50 -12.07 0.62
C TYR A 39 -6.72 -12.95 0.33
N GLU A 40 -6.49 -14.05 -0.37
CA GLU A 40 -7.50 -15.07 -0.66
C GLU A 40 -6.88 -16.46 -0.53
N MET A 41 -7.59 -17.39 0.11
CA MET A 41 -7.17 -18.79 0.23
C MET A 41 -7.62 -19.58 -0.99
N GLN A 42 -6.80 -20.53 -1.46
CA GLN A 42 -7.14 -21.44 -2.57
C GLN A 42 -7.56 -20.72 -3.88
N TYR A 43 -6.85 -19.65 -4.23
CA TYR A 43 -7.12 -18.85 -5.43
C TYR A 43 -6.84 -19.61 -6.73
N ASP A 44 -7.74 -19.56 -7.71
CA ASP A 44 -7.56 -20.24 -9.00
C ASP A 44 -6.78 -19.34 -9.98
N LEU A 45 -5.49 -19.62 -10.20
CA LEU A 45 -4.64 -18.96 -11.20
C LEU A 45 -4.89 -19.51 -12.63
N GLY A 46 -5.97 -20.27 -12.84
CA GLY A 46 -6.32 -20.89 -14.10
C GLY A 46 -5.52 -22.17 -14.39
N MET A 47 -5.51 -22.58 -15.66
CA MET A 47 -4.89 -23.84 -16.08
C MET A 47 -3.41 -23.67 -16.42
N ASP A 48 -2.56 -24.59 -15.96
CA ASP A 48 -1.21 -24.73 -16.45
C ASP A 48 -1.24 -25.30 -17.87
N GLU A 49 -0.75 -24.53 -18.86
CA GLU A 49 -0.82 -24.88 -20.28
C GLU A 49 -0.01 -26.13 -20.64
N THR A 50 1.02 -26.46 -19.84
CA THR A 50 1.89 -27.61 -20.10
C THR A 50 1.28 -28.90 -19.56
N THR A 51 0.65 -28.83 -18.39
CA THR A 51 0.15 -30.01 -17.67
C THR A 51 -1.37 -30.18 -17.76
N GLY A 52 -2.10 -29.14 -18.16
CA GLY A 52 -3.57 -29.10 -18.18
C GLY A 52 -4.21 -29.10 -16.79
N GLN A 53 -3.43 -28.91 -15.72
CA GLN A 53 -3.91 -28.93 -14.34
C GLN A 53 -4.20 -27.51 -13.85
N LYS A 54 -5.15 -27.38 -12.92
CA LYS A 54 -5.39 -26.10 -12.24
C LYS A 54 -4.21 -25.70 -11.37
N LEU A 55 -3.86 -24.42 -11.42
CA LEU A 55 -2.86 -23.79 -10.57
C LEU A 55 -3.56 -23.14 -9.37
N ILE A 56 -3.62 -23.87 -8.26
CA ILE A 56 -4.24 -23.41 -7.02
C ILE A 56 -3.17 -23.37 -5.93
N PRO A 57 -2.52 -22.20 -5.69
CA PRO A 57 -1.71 -22.00 -4.49
C PRO A 57 -2.59 -22.05 -3.24
N ASP A 58 -1.97 -22.25 -2.08
CA ASP A 58 -2.71 -22.31 -0.82
C ASP A 58 -3.31 -20.95 -0.44
N ALA A 59 -2.60 -19.86 -0.78
CA ALA A 59 -3.10 -18.50 -0.67
C ALA A 59 -2.47 -17.58 -1.72
N VAL A 60 -3.09 -16.43 -1.95
CA VAL A 60 -2.52 -15.29 -2.67
C VAL A 60 -2.65 -14.03 -1.83
N ILE A 61 -1.67 -13.12 -1.96
CA ILE A 61 -1.77 -11.75 -1.44
C ILE A 61 -2.01 -10.82 -2.62
N HIS A 62 -2.98 -9.91 -2.49
CA HIS A 62 -3.26 -8.87 -3.48
C HIS A 62 -2.39 -7.63 -3.24
N ILE A 63 -1.61 -7.24 -4.26
CA ILE A 63 -0.86 -5.98 -4.29
C ILE A 63 -1.19 -5.22 -5.56
N LYS A 64 -2.09 -4.23 -5.45
CA LYS A 64 -2.71 -3.57 -6.61
C LYS A 64 -3.29 -4.64 -7.56
N GLU A 65 -2.71 -4.76 -8.74
CA GLU A 65 -3.11 -5.71 -9.78
C GLU A 65 -2.24 -6.98 -9.79
N MET A 66 -1.24 -7.07 -8.90
CA MET A 66 -0.35 -8.22 -8.79
C MET A 66 -0.78 -9.17 -7.67
N LEU A 67 -0.54 -10.46 -7.89
CA LEU A 67 -0.77 -11.53 -6.93
C LEU A 67 0.56 -12.09 -6.43
N ILE A 68 0.77 -12.19 -5.11
CA ILE A 68 1.89 -12.96 -4.57
C ILE A 68 1.37 -14.34 -4.17
N PRO A 69 1.76 -15.42 -4.87
CA PRO A 69 1.34 -16.78 -4.50
C PRO A 69 2.08 -17.28 -3.26
N ILE A 70 1.39 -18.10 -2.48
CA ILE A 70 1.92 -18.76 -1.28
C ILE A 70 1.54 -20.24 -1.31
N ASP A 71 2.51 -21.12 -1.09
CA ASP A 71 2.29 -22.57 -0.91
C ASP A 71 2.88 -23.02 0.42
N SER A 72 2.12 -23.79 1.19
CA SER A 72 2.43 -24.22 2.56
C SER A 72 2.66 -25.73 2.70
N LYS A 73 2.81 -26.44 1.58
CA LYS A 73 2.81 -27.91 1.53
C LYS A 73 4.14 -28.51 1.97
N PHE A 74 4.46 -28.38 3.26
CA PHE A 74 5.66 -28.96 3.84
C PHE A 74 5.36 -30.11 4.82
N SER A 75 5.92 -31.29 4.57
CA SER A 75 5.77 -32.45 5.47
C SER A 75 6.82 -32.45 6.58
N LEU A 76 6.40 -32.10 7.80
CA LEU A 76 7.24 -32.17 9.00
C LEU A 76 7.64 -33.62 9.38
N GLU A 77 7.02 -34.63 8.78
CA GLU A 77 7.24 -36.03 9.14
C GLU A 77 8.65 -36.50 8.78
N ASN A 78 9.13 -36.14 7.59
CA ASN A 78 10.47 -36.51 7.14
C ASN A 78 11.55 -35.87 8.01
N TYR A 79 11.32 -34.62 8.43
CA TYR A 79 12.21 -33.95 9.38
C TYR A 79 12.22 -34.63 10.75
N ASN A 80 11.05 -34.98 11.28
CA ASN A 80 10.96 -35.67 12.57
C ASN A 80 11.64 -37.05 12.55
N LYS A 81 11.60 -37.76 11.41
CA LYS A 81 12.35 -39.01 11.22
C LYS A 81 13.85 -38.76 11.34
N ILE A 82 14.39 -37.76 10.65
CA ILE A 82 15.81 -37.38 10.74
C ILE A 82 16.22 -37.02 12.17
N SER A 83 15.41 -36.18 12.84
CA SER A 83 15.74 -35.67 14.18
C SER A 83 15.74 -36.76 15.27
N ASN A 84 14.94 -37.81 15.09
CA ASN A 84 14.83 -38.91 16.06
C ASN A 84 15.74 -40.10 15.71
N GLU A 85 16.30 -40.14 14.49
CA GLU A 85 17.18 -41.22 14.06
C GLU A 85 18.52 -41.15 14.78
N GLN A 86 18.96 -42.25 15.39
CA GLN A 86 20.24 -42.33 16.12
C GLN A 86 21.35 -42.95 15.27
N ASP A 87 21.01 -43.73 14.25
CA ASP A 87 21.97 -44.29 13.31
C ASP A 87 22.47 -43.21 12.34
N ALA A 88 23.79 -43.01 12.31
CA ALA A 88 24.41 -41.97 11.50
C ALA A 88 24.29 -42.22 9.98
N GLU A 89 24.34 -43.47 9.53
CA GLU A 89 24.21 -43.81 8.11
C GLU A 89 22.78 -43.65 7.64
N LEU A 90 21.81 -44.10 8.45
CA LEU A 90 20.40 -43.95 8.14
C LEU A 90 19.97 -42.47 8.19
N ARG A 91 20.51 -41.70 9.12
CA ARG A 91 20.30 -40.24 9.18
C ARG A 91 20.80 -39.55 7.91
N GLU A 92 21.98 -39.89 7.39
CA GLU A 92 22.49 -39.30 6.14
C GLU A 92 21.58 -39.63 4.94
N GLN A 93 21.01 -40.84 4.88
CA GLN A 93 20.07 -41.23 3.83
C GLN A 93 18.78 -40.41 3.90
N LEU A 94 18.18 -40.30 5.10
CA LEU A 94 16.97 -39.51 5.33
C LEU A 94 17.18 -38.02 5.01
N GLU A 95 18.36 -37.46 5.32
CA GLU A 95 18.70 -36.08 4.96
C GLU A 95 18.74 -35.86 3.43
N LYS A 96 19.25 -36.83 2.66
CA LYS A 96 19.25 -36.75 1.19
C LYS A 96 17.82 -36.80 0.63
N GLU A 97 16.99 -37.69 1.16
CA GLU A 97 15.58 -37.79 0.78
C GLU A 97 14.83 -36.50 1.08
N PHE A 98 15.03 -35.95 2.29
CA PHE A 98 14.45 -34.68 2.70
C PHE A 98 14.85 -33.52 1.78
N LYS A 99 16.12 -33.40 1.39
CA LYS A 99 16.56 -32.38 0.43
C LYS A 99 15.88 -32.54 -0.93
N SER A 100 15.72 -33.76 -1.41
CA SER A 100 15.00 -34.05 -2.66
C SER A 100 13.52 -33.63 -2.56
N ASP A 101 12.87 -33.92 -1.44
CA ASP A 101 11.49 -33.54 -1.18
C ASP A 101 11.33 -32.01 -1.17
N VAL A 102 12.20 -31.28 -0.45
CA VAL A 102 12.17 -29.80 -0.45
C VAL A 102 12.39 -29.24 -1.85
N LYS A 103 13.33 -29.80 -2.63
CA LYS A 103 13.55 -29.39 -4.02
C LYS A 103 12.30 -29.55 -4.87
N LYS A 104 11.59 -30.67 -4.72
CA LYS A 104 10.31 -30.92 -5.39
C LYS A 104 9.24 -29.92 -4.96
N ARG A 105 9.19 -29.54 -3.67
CA ARG A 105 8.27 -28.50 -3.19
C ARG A 105 8.58 -27.15 -3.83
N ILE A 106 9.86 -26.75 -3.89
CA ILE A 106 10.29 -25.53 -4.60
C ILE A 106 9.81 -25.55 -6.06
N ASP A 107 10.02 -26.66 -6.76
CA ASP A 107 9.56 -26.79 -8.15
C ASP A 107 8.05 -26.67 -8.28
N GLU A 108 7.28 -27.26 -7.35
CA GLU A 108 5.83 -27.13 -7.30
C GLU A 108 5.40 -25.68 -7.03
N THR A 109 5.97 -25.02 -6.02
CA THR A 109 5.69 -23.61 -5.71
C THR A 109 6.02 -22.68 -6.87
N SER A 110 7.12 -22.94 -7.59
CA SER A 110 7.53 -22.12 -8.74
C SER A 110 6.52 -22.14 -9.89
N LYS A 111 5.62 -23.14 -9.96
CA LYS A 111 4.55 -23.20 -10.98
C LYS A 111 3.51 -22.12 -10.80
N TYR A 112 3.35 -21.58 -9.59
CA TYR A 112 2.42 -20.48 -9.35
C TYR A 112 2.97 -19.12 -9.79
N ILE A 113 4.27 -19.04 -10.13
CA ILE A 113 4.89 -17.82 -10.68
C ILE A 113 4.50 -17.74 -12.17
N ARG A 114 3.46 -16.96 -12.46
CA ARG A 114 2.86 -16.70 -13.77
C ARG A 114 2.59 -15.20 -13.94
N PRO A 115 3.61 -14.39 -14.27
CA PRO A 115 3.44 -12.96 -14.52
C PRO A 115 2.44 -12.66 -15.65
N ASP A 116 2.33 -13.55 -16.63
CA ASP A 116 1.32 -13.56 -17.70
C ASP A 116 -0.12 -13.65 -17.17
N LYS A 117 -0.30 -14.17 -15.95
CA LYS A 117 -1.58 -14.26 -15.24
C LYS A 117 -1.69 -13.31 -14.05
N GLY A 118 -0.81 -12.31 -13.98
CA GLY A 118 -0.85 -11.27 -12.96
C GLY A 118 -0.13 -11.61 -11.65
N THR A 119 0.65 -12.69 -11.57
CA THR A 119 1.45 -12.92 -10.35
C THR A 119 2.74 -12.11 -10.33
N THR A 120 3.35 -11.98 -9.16
CA THR A 120 4.73 -11.50 -9.03
C THR A 120 5.74 -12.47 -9.62
N ASN A 121 6.98 -12.00 -9.82
CA ASN A 121 8.13 -12.80 -10.26
C ASN A 121 8.71 -13.71 -9.14
N PHE A 122 8.00 -13.81 -8.03
CA PHE A 122 8.35 -14.68 -6.93
C PHE A 122 7.10 -15.21 -6.23
N ALA A 123 7.26 -16.29 -5.48
CA ALA A 123 6.24 -16.88 -4.62
C ALA A 123 6.84 -17.26 -3.26
N PHE A 124 6.01 -17.32 -2.22
CA PHE A 124 6.44 -17.79 -0.91
C PHE A 124 6.20 -19.29 -0.76
N MET A 125 7.22 -20.00 -0.26
CA MET A 125 7.07 -21.36 0.25
C MET A 125 7.09 -21.30 1.78
N PHE A 126 5.92 -21.44 2.40
CA PHE A 126 5.72 -21.31 3.84
C PHE A 126 5.97 -22.65 4.54
N ILE A 127 6.89 -22.66 5.50
CA ILE A 127 7.20 -23.81 6.35
C ILE A 127 6.68 -23.52 7.75
N PRO A 128 5.62 -24.19 8.24
CA PRO A 128 5.01 -23.92 9.54
C PRO A 128 5.82 -24.51 10.72
N ALA A 129 7.16 -24.43 10.66
CA ALA A 129 8.07 -24.87 11.71
C ALA A 129 9.41 -24.14 11.63
N GLU A 130 9.65 -23.23 12.58
CA GLU A 130 10.86 -22.40 12.63
C GLU A 130 12.14 -23.24 12.71
N GLY A 131 12.14 -24.32 13.51
CA GLY A 131 13.30 -25.20 13.65
C GLY A 131 13.69 -25.92 12.36
N VAL A 132 12.71 -26.28 11.52
CA VAL A 132 12.95 -26.92 10.23
C VAL A 132 13.56 -25.94 9.25
N TYR A 133 13.00 -24.72 9.18
CA TYR A 133 13.54 -23.62 8.40
C TYR A 133 14.99 -23.29 8.79
N HIS A 134 15.25 -23.19 10.10
CA HIS A 134 16.61 -22.98 10.58
C HIS A 134 17.53 -24.12 10.24
N ASN A 135 17.11 -25.38 10.27
CA ASN A 135 17.97 -26.49 9.85
C ASN A 135 18.29 -26.45 8.35
N LEU A 136 17.28 -26.15 7.51
CA LEU A 136 17.44 -25.94 6.07
C LEU A 136 18.47 -24.85 5.77
N ILE A 137 18.49 -23.77 6.57
CA ILE A 137 19.43 -22.65 6.40
C ILE A 137 20.77 -22.88 7.11
N ASN A 138 20.78 -23.48 8.30
CA ASN A 138 21.95 -23.63 9.18
C ASN A 138 22.80 -24.85 8.87
N SER A 139 22.34 -25.75 8.01
CA SER A 139 23.22 -26.70 7.29
C SER A 139 24.36 -26.00 6.52
N SER A 140 24.41 -24.66 6.57
CA SER A 140 25.46 -23.76 6.07
C SER A 140 26.57 -23.40 7.08
N VAL A 141 26.44 -23.63 8.39
CA VAL A 141 27.34 -23.01 9.40
C VAL A 141 28.07 -23.99 10.33
N GLY A 142 27.79 -25.29 10.29
CA GLY A 142 28.44 -26.26 11.19
C GLY A 142 28.96 -27.51 10.47
N ALA A 143 30.26 -27.53 10.17
CA ALA A 143 31.10 -28.72 9.98
C ALA A 143 30.67 -29.87 9.04
N VAL A 144 29.58 -29.79 8.27
CA VAL A 144 29.16 -30.89 7.38
C VAL A 144 28.79 -30.37 5.98
N LYS A 145 29.71 -30.65 5.03
CA LYS A 145 29.51 -30.87 3.59
C LYS A 145 28.54 -29.93 2.83
N VAL A 146 29.09 -28.88 2.22
CA VAL A 146 28.95 -28.38 0.81
C VAL A 146 27.55 -28.22 0.15
N ASN A 147 26.46 -28.83 0.62
CA ASN A 147 25.22 -29.01 -0.16
C ASN A 147 24.01 -28.15 0.28
N ALA A 148 24.08 -27.38 1.36
CA ALA A 148 22.95 -26.56 1.83
C ALA A 148 22.82 -25.22 1.08
N ARG A 149 23.95 -24.60 0.69
CA ARG A 149 23.97 -23.42 -0.19
C ARG A 149 23.16 -23.65 -1.47
N ASN A 150 23.29 -24.85 -2.03
CA ASN A 150 22.62 -25.25 -3.27
C ASN A 150 21.09 -25.12 -3.20
N LEU A 151 20.45 -25.41 -2.06
CA LEU A 151 18.98 -25.44 -2.00
C LEU A 151 18.37 -24.04 -1.90
N ILE A 152 18.97 -23.14 -1.13
CA ILE A 152 18.54 -21.74 -1.04
C ILE A 152 18.81 -21.03 -2.37
N GLU A 153 19.99 -21.23 -2.94
CA GLU A 153 20.33 -20.71 -4.26
C GLU A 153 19.35 -21.23 -5.32
N TYR A 154 19.05 -22.53 -5.31
CA TYR A 154 18.05 -23.13 -6.20
C TYR A 154 16.65 -22.53 -6.03
N ALA A 155 16.19 -22.35 -4.78
CA ALA A 155 14.92 -21.69 -4.50
C ALA A 155 14.89 -20.28 -5.08
N PHE A 156 15.96 -19.51 -4.88
CA PHE A 156 16.08 -18.16 -5.39
C PHE A 156 16.11 -18.11 -6.93
N GLU A 157 16.85 -19.00 -7.59
CA GLU A 157 16.86 -19.15 -9.05
C GLU A 157 15.47 -19.48 -9.61
N LYS A 158 14.65 -20.22 -8.84
CA LYS A 158 13.26 -20.53 -9.17
C LYS A 158 12.27 -19.43 -8.80
N GLY A 159 12.72 -18.30 -8.22
CA GLY A 159 11.86 -17.24 -7.72
C GLY A 159 11.07 -17.64 -6.46
N VAL A 160 11.47 -18.68 -5.74
CA VAL A 160 10.79 -19.15 -4.54
C VAL A 160 11.50 -18.62 -3.30
N MET A 161 10.78 -17.86 -2.48
CA MET A 161 11.23 -17.40 -1.18
C MET A 161 10.75 -18.37 -0.11
N ILE A 162 11.68 -19.14 0.46
CA ILE A 162 11.38 -20.02 1.59
C ILE A 162 11.24 -19.16 2.84
N VAL A 163 10.13 -19.31 3.55
CA VAL A 163 9.83 -18.51 4.74
C VAL A 163 9.27 -19.40 5.85
N ALA A 164 9.49 -18.98 7.09
CA ALA A 164 8.92 -19.55 8.31
C ALA A 164 8.08 -18.48 9.02
N PRO A 165 7.30 -18.80 10.06
CA PRO A 165 6.41 -17.84 10.71
C PRO A 165 7.05 -16.49 11.03
N THR A 166 8.27 -16.47 11.59
CA THR A 166 8.93 -15.21 11.97
C THR A 166 9.40 -14.41 10.75
N SER A 167 10.05 -15.06 9.79
CA SER A 167 10.51 -14.37 8.57
C SER A 167 9.35 -13.95 7.67
N PHE A 168 8.30 -14.77 7.56
CA PHE A 168 7.10 -14.45 6.81
C PHE A 168 6.39 -13.23 7.38
N PHE A 169 6.25 -13.15 8.71
CA PHE A 169 5.69 -11.97 9.36
C PHE A 169 6.47 -10.68 8.99
N ALA A 170 7.80 -10.73 9.00
CA ALA A 170 8.63 -9.58 8.60
C ALA A 170 8.44 -9.20 7.11
N TYR A 171 8.31 -10.18 6.22
CA TYR A 171 8.00 -9.93 4.81
C TYR A 171 6.59 -9.33 4.63
N LEU A 172 5.59 -9.82 5.36
CA LEU A 172 4.24 -9.26 5.33
C LEU A 172 4.21 -7.80 5.81
N GLN A 173 4.98 -7.45 6.84
CA GLN A 173 5.14 -6.05 7.26
C GLN A 173 5.73 -5.18 6.13
N THR A 174 6.70 -5.72 5.39
CA THR A 174 7.28 -5.03 4.23
C THR A 174 6.26 -4.84 3.11
N VAL A 175 5.44 -5.86 2.84
CA VAL A 175 4.32 -5.78 1.88
C VAL A 175 3.34 -4.68 2.28
N ILE A 176 2.94 -4.60 3.56
CA ILE A 176 2.04 -3.55 4.06
C ILE A 176 2.64 -2.16 3.88
N LEU A 177 3.94 -2.00 4.17
CA LEU A 177 4.60 -0.72 3.99
C LEU A 177 4.56 -0.30 2.50
N GLY A 178 4.79 -1.24 1.60
CA GLY A 178 4.64 -1.03 0.16
C GLY A 178 3.21 -0.62 -0.23
N LEU A 179 2.19 -1.32 0.28
CA LEU A 179 0.78 -1.00 0.04
C LEU A 179 0.40 0.41 0.54
N LYS A 180 0.89 0.80 1.73
CA LYS A 180 0.67 2.14 2.28
C LYS A 180 1.35 3.22 1.43
N ALA A 181 2.57 2.98 0.97
CA ALA A 181 3.28 3.90 0.10
C ALA A 181 2.50 4.15 -1.21
N LEU A 182 1.92 3.08 -1.77
CA LEU A 182 1.08 3.17 -2.96
C LEU A 182 -0.23 3.95 -2.73
N GLN A 183 -0.89 3.76 -1.59
CA GLN A 183 -2.09 4.54 -1.22
C GLN A 183 -1.78 6.03 -1.05
N ILE A 184 -0.61 6.34 -0.48
CA ILE A 184 -0.14 7.73 -0.35
C ILE A 184 0.09 8.34 -1.73
N GLU A 185 0.69 7.60 -2.67
CA GLU A 185 0.91 8.07 -4.04
C GLU A 185 -0.41 8.48 -4.72
N ASP A 186 -1.44 7.64 -4.61
CA ASP A 186 -2.76 7.92 -5.20
C ASP A 186 -3.40 9.14 -4.52
N SER A 187 -3.31 9.24 -3.19
CA SER A 187 -3.82 10.41 -2.43
C SER A 187 -3.12 11.72 -2.83
N VAL A 188 -1.82 11.68 -3.11
CA VAL A 188 -1.05 12.86 -3.54
C VAL A 188 -1.52 13.35 -4.90
N LYS A 189 -1.83 12.44 -5.84
CA LYS A 189 -2.39 12.81 -7.16
C LYS A 189 -3.73 13.54 -7.01
N ASP A 190 -4.60 13.05 -6.13
CA ASP A 190 -5.89 13.68 -5.85
C ASP A 190 -5.72 15.08 -5.22
N ILE A 191 -4.78 15.23 -4.27
CA ILE A 191 -4.48 16.54 -3.67
C ILE A 191 -3.97 17.53 -4.73
N GLN A 192 -3.12 17.09 -5.66
CA GLN A 192 -2.63 17.95 -6.76
C GLN A 192 -3.78 18.43 -7.64
N LEU A 193 -4.68 17.52 -8.05
CA LEU A 193 -5.86 17.89 -8.86
C LEU A 193 -6.77 18.88 -8.15
N GLN A 194 -6.99 18.70 -6.84
CA GLN A 194 -7.80 19.62 -6.04
C GLN A 194 -7.11 20.99 -5.88
N ALA A 195 -5.79 21.02 -5.70
CA ALA A 195 -5.02 22.25 -5.62
C ALA A 195 -5.08 23.04 -6.92
N GLU A 196 -4.96 22.37 -8.08
CA GLU A 196 -5.11 23.01 -9.40
C GLU A 196 -6.52 23.62 -9.57
N ALA A 197 -7.56 22.89 -9.18
CA ALA A 197 -8.93 23.39 -9.21
C ALA A 197 -9.11 24.61 -8.30
N LEU A 198 -8.51 24.60 -7.11
CA LEU A 198 -8.54 25.73 -6.18
C LEU A 198 -7.85 26.97 -6.76
N VAL A 199 -6.67 26.82 -7.36
CA VAL A 199 -5.96 27.93 -8.03
C VAL A 199 -6.81 28.54 -9.13
N LYS A 200 -7.53 27.72 -9.92
CA LYS A 200 -8.45 28.21 -10.94
C LYS A 200 -9.60 29.02 -10.33
N HIS A 201 -10.17 28.56 -9.22
CA HIS A 201 -11.22 29.29 -8.51
C HIS A 201 -10.70 30.62 -7.93
N MET A 202 -9.48 30.64 -7.38
CA MET A 202 -8.86 31.86 -6.86
C MET A 202 -8.66 32.90 -7.97
N LYS A 203 -8.17 32.50 -9.14
CA LYS A 203 -8.04 33.41 -10.30
C LYS A 203 -9.39 33.98 -10.75
N ALA A 204 -10.42 33.12 -10.82
CA ALA A 204 -11.76 33.60 -11.17
C ALA A 204 -12.30 34.59 -10.12
N TYR A 205 -12.06 34.34 -8.84
CA TYR A 205 -12.43 35.26 -7.76
C TYR A 205 -11.67 36.59 -7.89
N GLU A 206 -10.36 36.55 -8.13
CA GLU A 206 -9.53 37.73 -8.37
C GLU A 206 -10.08 38.58 -9.52
N ASP A 207 -10.48 37.96 -10.63
CA ASP A 207 -11.10 38.67 -11.76
C ASP A 207 -12.41 39.38 -11.36
N TYR A 208 -13.27 38.73 -10.59
CA TYR A 208 -14.50 39.34 -10.08
C TYR A 208 -14.20 40.46 -9.09
N HIS A 209 -13.23 40.27 -8.21
CA HIS A 209 -12.82 41.26 -7.21
C HIS A 209 -12.23 42.51 -7.87
N ASN A 210 -11.37 42.33 -8.88
CA ASN A 210 -10.79 43.41 -9.67
C ASN A 210 -11.86 44.19 -10.45
N LYS A 211 -12.85 43.50 -11.04
CA LYS A 211 -14.00 44.16 -11.68
C LYS A 211 -14.83 44.95 -10.69
N LEU A 212 -15.08 44.40 -9.49
CA LEU A 212 -15.79 45.11 -8.44
C LEU A 212 -15.04 46.38 -8.02
N GLY A 213 -13.72 46.31 -7.84
CA GLY A 213 -12.88 47.46 -7.56
C GLY A 213 -13.03 48.58 -8.59
N LYS A 214 -12.97 48.25 -9.90
CA LYS A 214 -13.18 49.22 -10.99
C LYS A 214 -14.57 49.84 -10.99
N ASN A 215 -15.60 49.07 -10.67
CA ASN A 215 -16.98 49.57 -10.58
C ASN A 215 -17.16 50.52 -9.38
N LEU A 216 -16.55 50.19 -8.24
CA LEU A 216 -16.53 51.06 -7.06
C LEU A 216 -15.81 52.37 -7.36
N GLU A 217 -14.65 52.31 -8.01
CA GLU A 217 -13.91 53.50 -8.45
C GLU A 217 -14.79 54.40 -9.35
N THR A 218 -15.46 53.80 -10.34
CA THR A 218 -16.37 54.53 -11.24
C THR A 218 -17.51 55.19 -10.46
N THR A 219 -18.09 54.48 -9.49
CA THR A 219 -19.17 54.99 -8.64
C THR A 219 -18.71 56.17 -7.78
N VAL A 220 -17.52 56.06 -7.17
CA VAL A 220 -16.91 57.15 -6.38
C VAL A 220 -16.63 58.38 -7.25
N ARG A 221 -16.09 58.20 -8.47
CA ARG A 221 -15.87 59.31 -9.40
C ARG A 221 -17.19 60.02 -9.75
N ALA A 222 -18.25 59.25 -10.04
CA ALA A 222 -19.57 59.81 -10.33
C ALA A 222 -20.16 60.56 -9.13
N PHE A 223 -19.99 60.03 -7.92
CA PHE A 223 -20.40 60.67 -6.68
C PHE A 223 -19.67 62.02 -6.49
N ASN A 224 -18.34 62.04 -6.58
CA ASN A 224 -17.55 63.26 -6.43
C ASN A 224 -17.87 64.31 -7.50
N ALA A 225 -18.15 63.89 -8.75
CA ALA A 225 -18.58 64.80 -9.81
C ALA A 225 -19.94 65.44 -9.49
N SER A 226 -20.92 64.66 -9.01
CA SER A 226 -22.23 65.15 -8.56
C SER A 226 -22.09 66.16 -7.40
N THR A 227 -21.24 65.85 -6.42
CA THR A 227 -20.87 66.74 -5.32
C THR A 227 -20.30 68.08 -5.85
N GLY A 228 -19.46 68.03 -6.87
CA GLY A 228 -18.91 69.21 -7.55
C GLY A 228 -19.96 70.06 -8.27
N GLU A 229 -20.94 69.45 -8.94
CA GLU A 229 -22.06 70.18 -9.55
C GLU A 229 -22.97 70.82 -8.48
N LEU A 230 -23.22 70.12 -7.39
CA LEU A 230 -23.99 70.67 -6.26
C LEU A 230 -23.31 71.90 -5.64
N LYS A 231 -21.97 71.91 -5.53
CA LYS A 231 -21.18 73.10 -5.14
C LYS A 231 -21.44 74.29 -6.06
N LYS A 232 -21.51 74.05 -7.38
CA LYS A 232 -21.77 75.13 -8.36
C LYS A 232 -23.18 75.68 -8.21
N VAL A 233 -24.18 74.81 -8.03
CA VAL A 233 -25.57 75.22 -7.78
C VAL A 233 -25.66 76.09 -6.51
N ASP A 234 -25.04 75.67 -5.41
CA ASP A 234 -25.02 76.44 -4.16
C ASP A 234 -24.35 77.83 -4.34
N LYS A 235 -23.27 77.88 -5.12
CA LYS A 235 -22.61 79.14 -5.50
C LYS A 235 -23.49 80.02 -6.40
N ASP A 236 -24.24 79.43 -7.32
CA ASP A 236 -25.17 80.16 -8.19
C ASP A 236 -26.36 80.73 -7.39
N VAL A 237 -26.91 79.97 -6.44
CA VAL A 237 -27.92 80.46 -5.49
C VAL A 237 -27.37 81.67 -4.70
N PHE A 238 -26.12 81.59 -4.25
CA PHE A 238 -25.45 82.70 -3.58
C PHE A 238 -25.33 83.96 -4.46
N ARG A 239 -24.99 83.77 -5.73
CA ARG A 239 -24.90 84.87 -6.70
C ARG A 239 -26.27 85.49 -7.01
N ILE A 240 -27.29 84.67 -7.24
CA ILE A 240 -28.66 85.13 -7.59
C ILE A 240 -29.30 85.90 -6.44
N THR A 241 -29.09 85.46 -5.21
CA THR A 241 -29.65 86.10 -4.01
C THR A 241 -28.83 87.29 -3.50
N GLN A 242 -27.82 87.74 -4.26
CA GLN A 242 -26.91 88.83 -3.87
C GLN A 242 -26.27 88.63 -2.48
N GLY A 243 -25.98 87.37 -2.14
CA GLY A 243 -25.38 86.99 -0.87
C GLY A 243 -26.34 86.80 0.31
N ALA A 244 -27.66 86.84 0.08
CA ALA A 244 -28.65 86.61 1.13
C ALA A 244 -28.86 85.12 1.49
N ALA A 245 -28.53 84.18 0.60
CA ALA A 245 -28.60 82.73 0.83
C ALA A 245 -27.48 82.01 0.05
N GLY A 246 -27.25 80.70 0.29
CA GLY A 246 -26.23 79.89 -0.40
C GLY A 246 -24.84 79.93 0.26
N LYS A 247 -23.89 79.14 -0.25
CA LYS A 247 -22.60 78.81 0.41
C LYS A 247 -22.79 78.15 1.77
N ILE A 248 -23.80 77.30 1.88
CA ILE A 248 -24.15 76.61 3.14
C ILE A 248 -23.87 75.11 3.07
N LEU A 249 -23.52 74.58 1.89
CA LEU A 249 -23.25 73.16 1.73
C LEU A 249 -21.77 72.87 2.04
N GLU A 250 -21.53 71.87 2.89
CA GLU A 250 -20.23 71.26 3.16
C GLU A 250 -20.18 69.87 2.50
N PRO A 251 -19.70 69.77 1.26
CA PRO A 251 -19.95 68.58 0.48
C PRO A 251 -18.87 67.54 0.76
N ILE A 252 -19.30 66.30 0.95
CA ILE A 252 -18.42 65.17 1.22
C ILE A 252 -17.81 64.70 -0.11
N GLU A 253 -16.49 64.58 -0.13
CA GLU A 253 -15.74 63.92 -1.20
C GLU A 253 -15.12 62.63 -0.67
N ILE A 254 -15.18 61.57 -1.48
CA ILE A 254 -14.58 60.28 -1.14
C ILE A 254 -13.24 60.19 -1.85
N GLU A 255 -12.16 60.03 -1.10
CA GLU A 255 -10.84 59.79 -1.67
C GLU A 255 -10.76 58.39 -2.27
N LEU A 256 -10.28 58.30 -3.51
CA LEU A 256 -9.89 57.03 -4.10
C LEU A 256 -8.53 56.66 -3.53
N GLY A 257 -8.44 55.52 -2.84
CA GLY A 257 -7.15 54.99 -2.40
C GLY A 257 -6.23 54.82 -3.60
N SER A 258 -5.03 55.41 -3.54
CA SER A 258 -3.97 55.17 -4.51
C SER A 258 -3.59 53.70 -4.46
N GLN A 259 -3.90 52.94 -5.51
CA GLN A 259 -3.36 51.59 -5.65
C GLN A 259 -1.84 51.70 -5.77
N MET A 260 -1.12 51.43 -4.67
CA MET A 260 0.28 51.01 -4.73
C MET A 260 0.28 49.61 -5.35
N LEU A 261 0.31 49.56 -6.68
CA LEU A 261 0.72 48.37 -7.41
C LEU A 261 2.25 48.32 -7.33
N ASP A 262 2.77 47.87 -6.19
CA ASP A 262 4.19 47.49 -6.10
C ASP A 262 4.35 46.03 -6.56
N GLU A 263 5.41 45.84 -7.35
CA GLU A 263 5.82 44.68 -8.17
C GLU A 263 5.83 43.31 -7.48
#